data_AF-A0AAX2QEC2-F1
#
_entry.id   AF-A0AAX2QEC2-F1
#
_cell.length_a   1.000
_cell.length_b   1.000
_cell.length_c   1.000
_cell.angle_alpha   90.00
_cell.angle_beta   90.00
_cell.angle_gamma   90.00
#
_symmetry.space_group_name_H-M   'P 1'
#
loop_
_entity.id
_entity.type
_entity.pdbx_description
1 polymer ?
#
loop_
_entity_poly.entity_id
_entity_poly.type
_entity_poly.pdbx_seq_one_letter_code
_entity_poly.pdbx_strand_id
1 'polypeptide(L)' 'MVEGRMRKFFEEVALLSQAFVINPDPTVAAAIKEAEKAVGAPIEVAGMARLLLGEGVVPIEGV' A
#
# COMPACT_ATOMS: atom_id res chain seq x y z
N MET A 1 -24.31 4.87 -1.13
CA MET A 1 -23.57 4.76 -2.41
C MET A 1 -22.21 5.48 -2.39
N VAL A 2 -22.11 6.67 -1.78
CA VAL A 2 -20.83 7.43 -1.70
C VAL A 2 -19.84 6.81 -0.72
N GLU A 3 -20.27 6.49 0.49
CA GLU A 3 -19.40 5.97 1.55
C GLU A 3 -18.64 4.68 1.16
N GLY A 4 -19.33 3.70 0.59
CA GLY A 4 -18.68 2.47 0.11
C GLY A 4 -17.66 2.71 -1.01
N ARG A 5 -17.89 3.71 -1.88
CA ARG A 5 -16.92 4.11 -2.90
C ARG A 5 -15.71 4.80 -2.29
N MET A 6 -15.90 5.60 -1.24
CA MET A 6 -14.81 6.21 -0.50
C MET A 6 -13.95 5.18 0.21
N ARG A 7 -14.57 4.17 0.82
CA ARG A 7 -13.81 3.06 1.41
C ARG A 7 -12.96 2.34 0.36
N LYS A 8 -13.57 1.98 -0.77
CA LYS A 8 -12.86 1.33 -1.88
C LYS A 8 -11.72 2.19 -2.44
N PHE A 9 -11.93 3.50 -2.56
CA PHE A 9 -10.88 4.42 -2.99
C PHE A 9 -9.65 4.34 -2.08
N PHE A 10 -9.83 4.38 -0.75
CA PHE A 10 -8.72 4.23 0.19
C PHE A 10 -8.04 2.86 0.12
N GLU A 11 -8.82 1.78 -0.06
CA GLU A 11 -8.28 0.42 -0.27
C GLU A 11 -7.38 0.34 -1.53
N GLU A 12 -7.59 1.22 -2.52
CA GLU A 12 -6.79 1.25 -3.75
C GLU A 12 -5.57 2.18 -3.66
N VAL A 13 -5.68 3.33 -2.97
CA VAL A 13 -4.65 4.38 -3.03
C VAL A 13 -3.86 4.62 -1.74
N ALA A 14 -4.35 4.16 -0.57
CA ALA A 14 -3.70 4.41 0.71
C ALA A 14 -3.00 3.15 1.22
N LEU A 15 -1.66 3.19 1.33
CA LEU A 15 -0.82 2.05 1.70
C LEU A 15 -1.36 1.24 2.89
N LEU A 16 -1.72 1.93 3.98
CA LEU A 16 -2.19 1.29 5.21
C LEU A 16 -3.55 0.59 5.07
N SER A 17 -4.36 1.00 4.11
CA SER A 17 -5.69 0.45 3.81
C SER A 17 -5.66 -0.68 2.78
N GLN A 18 -4.56 -0.82 2.04
CA GLN A 18 -4.41 -1.87 1.02
C GLN A 18 -4.31 -3.27 1.64
N ALA A 19 -4.76 -4.27 0.89
CA ALA A 19 -4.50 -5.67 1.21
C ALA A 19 -2.99 -5.97 1.16
N PHE A 20 -2.51 -6.81 2.07
CA PHE A 20 -1.08 -7.10 2.15
C PHE A 20 -0.67 -8.12 1.08
N VAL A 21 0.37 -7.84 0.30
CA VAL A 21 0.72 -8.65 -0.89
C VAL A 21 1.15 -10.08 -0.53
N ILE A 22 1.81 -10.28 0.61
CA ILE A 22 2.29 -11.60 1.05
C ILE A 22 1.12 -12.47 1.55
N ASN A 23 0.17 -11.84 2.25
CA ASN A 23 -1.05 -12.46 2.72
C ASN A 23 -2.21 -11.47 2.50
N PRO A 24 -3.09 -11.68 1.50
CA PRO A 24 -4.14 -10.74 1.17
C PRO A 24 -5.30 -10.65 2.18
N ASP A 25 -5.34 -11.53 3.18
CA ASP A 25 -6.39 -11.55 4.20
C ASP A 25 -6.36 -10.28 5.08
N PRO A 26 -5.22 -9.89 5.69
CA PRO A 26 -5.08 -8.62 6.39
C PRO A 26 -4.76 -7.43 5.46
N THR A 27 -5.05 -6.23 5.95
CA THR A 27 -4.47 -5.00 5.39
C THR A 27 -3.02 -4.81 5.84
N VAL A 28 -2.28 -3.92 5.17
CA VAL A 28 -0.93 -3.54 5.57
C VAL A 28 -0.90 -3.01 7.02
N ALA A 29 -1.89 -2.21 7.44
CA ALA A 29 -1.97 -1.73 8.82
C ALA A 29 -2.16 -2.87 9.83
N ALA A 30 -2.95 -3.90 9.49
CA ALA A 30 -3.12 -5.05 10.35
C ALA A 30 -1.83 -5.88 10.44
N ALA A 31 -1.14 -6.08 9.32
CA ALA A 31 0.16 -6.76 9.29
C ALA A 31 1.22 -6.02 10.13
N ILE A 32 1.22 -4.68 10.11
CA ILE A 32 2.11 -3.88 10.97
C ILE A 32 1.80 -4.12 12.45
N LYS A 33 0.52 -4.13 12.85
CA LYS A 33 0.15 -4.42 14.25
C LYS A 33 0.55 -5.82 14.71
N GLU A 34 0.55 -6.80 13.82
CA GLU A 34 1.08 -8.13 14.13
C GLU A 34 2.59 -8.11 14.32
N ALA A 35 3.31 -7.37 13.47
CA ALA A 35 4.75 -7.16 13.60
C ALA A 35 5.11 -6.41 14.90
N GLU A 36 4.33 -5.40 15.30
CA GLU A 36 4.51 -4.69 16.58
C GLU A 36 4.47 -5.64 17.77
N LYS A 37 3.52 -6.60 17.77
CA LYS A 37 3.42 -7.62 18.83
C LYS A 37 4.62 -8.56 18.83
N ALA A 38 5.13 -8.94 17.66
CA ALA A 38 6.29 -9.82 17.55
C ALA A 38 7.58 -9.13 18.01
N VAL A 39 7.73 -7.84 17.72
CA VAL A 39 8.92 -7.04 18.08
C VAL A 39 8.84 -6.48 19.50
N GLY A 40 7.64 -6.25 20.04
CA GLY A 40 7.42 -5.67 21.36
C GLY A 40 7.58 -4.15 21.41
N ALA A 41 7.52 -3.47 20.27
CA ALA A 41 7.68 -2.03 20.14
C ALA A 41 6.73 -1.46 19.06
N PRO A 42 6.32 -0.18 19.15
CA PRO A 42 5.50 0.46 18.14
C PRO A 42 6.25 0.59 16.81
N ILE A 43 5.54 0.44 15.70
CA ILE A 43 6.06 0.55 14.33
C ILE A 43 5.23 1.58 13.58
N GLU A 44 5.88 2.61 13.08
CA GLU A 44 5.26 3.66 12.29
C GLU A 44 5.81 3.68 10.86
N VAL A 45 4.92 3.84 9.88
CA VAL A 45 5.31 4.07 8.49
C VAL A 45 5.54 5.56 8.27
N ALA A 46 6.80 6.00 8.31
CA ALA A 46 7.17 7.39 8.11
C ALA A 46 6.95 7.87 6.66
N GLY A 47 7.01 6.97 5.67
CA GLY A 47 6.82 7.30 4.27
C GLY A 47 7.27 6.18 3.34
N MET A 48 6.91 6.29 2.06
CA MET A 48 7.39 5.40 1.01
C MET A 48 7.72 6.19 -0.25
N ALA A 49 8.67 5.69 -1.03
CA ALA A 49 8.94 6.14 -2.39
C ALA A 49 8.79 4.94 -3.33
N ARG A 50 8.01 5.11 -4.40
CA ARG A 50 7.87 4.11 -5.47
C ARG A 50 8.39 4.75 -6.75
N LEU A 51 9.49 4.22 -7.26
CA LEU A 51 10.11 4.66 -8.50
C LEU A 51 9.89 3.58 -9.55
N LEU A 52 9.39 3.95 -10.72
CA LEU A 52 9.30 3.06 -11.87
C LEU A 52 10.15 3.60 -13.02
N LEU A 53 10.97 2.73 -13.60
CA LEU A 53 11.72 3.08 -14.81
C LEU A 53 10.73 3.44 -15.92
N GLY A 54 10.91 4.62 -16.50
CA GLY A 54 10.03 5.12 -17.55
C GLY A 54 8.74 5.80 -17.05
N GLU A 55 8.62 6.05 -15.75
CA GLU A 55 7.49 6.84 -15.23
C GLU A 55 7.48 8.25 -15.82
N GLY A 56 6.37 8.62 -16.47
CA GLY A 56 6.20 9.94 -17.09
C GLY A 56 6.86 10.14 -18.45
N VAL A 57 7.47 9.11 -19.05
CA VAL A 57 8.00 9.18 -20.42
C VAL A 57 7.17 8.35 -21.39
N VAL A 58 7.04 8.85 -22.63
CA VAL A 58 6.38 8.11 -23.71
C VAL A 58 7.37 7.09 -24.26
N PRO A 59 6.99 5.80 -24.39
CA PRO A 59 7.82 4.81 -25.05
C PRO A 59 8.11 5.25 -26.48
N ILE A 60 9.38 5.27 -26.86
CA ILE A 60 9.76 5.35 -28.27
C ILE A 60 9.49 4.00 -28.91
N GLU A 61 8.45 3.91 -29.74
CA GLU A 61 8.20 2.71 -30.54
C GLU A 61 9.27 2.59 -31.64
N GLY A 62 9.97 1.45 -31.70
CA GLY A 62 10.78 1.06 -32.85
C GLY A 62 12.30 1.09 -32.67
N VAL A 63 12.83 0.23 -31.79
CA VAL A 63 14.14 -0.43 -32.04
C VAL A 63 13.89 -1.86 -32.44
#